data_AF-A0A2V9L7Z6-F1
#
_entry.id   AF-A0A2V9L7Z6-F1
#
_cell.length_a   1.000
_cell.length_b   1.000
_cell.length_c   1.000
_cell.angle_alpha   90.00
_cell.angle_beta   90.00
_cell.angle_gamma   90.00
#
_symmetry.space_group_name_H-M   'P 1'
#
loop_
_entity.id
_entity.type
_entity.pdbx_description
1 polymer ?
#
loop_
_entity_poly.entity_id
_entity_poly.type
_entity_poly.pdbx_seq_one_letter_code
_entity_poly.pdbx_strand_id
1 'polypeptide(L)'
;MRKCSRDWDNTTVNFQRYSELMTRLRKEFCLGVYNLNYDTVALSALNGAFTGFDASGQFAPDDMANQMEWDFVYHLHGSVHQTLVGPFGEKLRWVDDLNAEFDDGHIGLSLDWRSDDRPFVRTTLVAGGFKLDQLLVEPYSSFHAALVRDVYSADAILIGGYGFGDEHVNRALQNAFVERDARRPALVVNWSPDDQDLTSSRATHGLDS
;
A
#
# COMPACT_ATOMS: atom_id res chain seq x y z
N MET A 1 -0.52 19.62 10.96
CA MET A 1 -1.08 18.78 12.03
C MET A 1 -1.92 17.68 11.40
N ARG A 2 -1.40 16.45 11.38
CA ARG A 2 -2.16 15.28 10.93
C ARG A 2 -3.25 15.02 11.97
N LYS A 3 -4.50 14.92 11.53
CA LYS A 3 -5.63 14.71 12.43
C LYS A 3 -6.01 13.24 12.40
N CYS A 4 -5.95 12.61 13.57
CA CYS A 4 -6.60 11.33 13.78
C CYS A 4 -8.11 11.49 13.52
N SER A 5 -8.69 10.63 12.68
CA SER A 5 -10.14 10.60 12.53
C SER A 5 -10.77 10.24 13.87
N ARG A 6 -11.86 10.93 14.24
CA ARG A 6 -12.63 10.56 15.44
C ARG A 6 -13.27 9.17 15.32
N ASP A 7 -13.35 8.65 14.10
CA ASP A 7 -13.91 7.34 13.79
C ASP A 7 -12.87 6.21 13.93
N TRP A 8 -11.58 6.55 14.07
CA TRP A 8 -10.54 5.58 14.37
C TRP A 8 -10.26 5.54 15.87
N ASP A 9 -10.67 4.44 16.49
CA ASP A 9 -10.43 4.15 17.89
C ASP A 9 -10.12 2.66 18.03
N ASN A 10 -8.90 2.37 18.51
CA ASN A 10 -8.40 1.02 18.69
C ASN A 10 -9.11 0.24 19.82
N THR A 11 -9.96 0.92 20.60
CA THR A 11 -10.79 0.31 21.64
C THR A 11 -12.15 -0.14 21.11
N THR A 12 -12.51 0.23 19.88
CA THR A 12 -13.80 -0.17 19.28
C THR A 12 -13.87 -1.67 19.06
N VAL A 13 -15.07 -2.24 19.23
CA VAL A 13 -15.33 -3.67 18.98
C VAL A 13 -14.99 -4.07 17.53
N ASN A 14 -15.21 -3.17 16.56
CA ASN A 14 -14.88 -3.44 15.16
C ASN A 14 -13.38 -3.54 14.93
N PHE A 15 -12.59 -2.62 15.51
CA PHE A 15 -11.13 -2.72 15.43
C PHE A 15 -10.61 -3.95 16.17
N GLN A 16 -11.16 -4.29 17.34
CA GLN A 16 -10.78 -5.51 18.06
C GLN A 16 -11.03 -6.77 17.23
N ARG A 17 -12.17 -6.88 16.55
CA ARG A 17 -12.47 -7.99 15.63
C ARG A 17 -11.53 -8.03 14.43
N TYR A 18 -11.24 -6.87 13.84
CA TYR A 18 -10.26 -6.77 12.76
C TYR A 18 -8.85 -7.20 13.22
N SER A 19 -8.41 -6.71 14.38
CA SER A 19 -7.13 -7.05 14.98
C SER A 19 -7.03 -8.55 15.31
N GLU A 20 -8.11 -9.14 15.83
CA GLU A 20 -8.19 -10.58 16.06
C GLU A 20 -8.08 -11.39 14.76
N LEU A 21 -8.78 -10.96 13.69
CA LEU A 21 -8.65 -11.58 12.37
C LEU A 21 -7.21 -11.51 11.87
N MET A 22 -6.59 -10.33 11.87
CA MET A 22 -5.22 -10.13 11.40
C MET A 22 -4.21 -10.95 12.23
N THR A 23 -4.40 -11.01 13.55
CA THR A 23 -3.57 -11.83 14.46
C THR A 23 -3.69 -13.32 14.14
N ARG A 24 -4.91 -13.81 13.90
CA ARG A 24 -5.14 -15.22 13.51
C ARG A 24 -4.50 -15.53 12.15
N LEU A 25 -4.61 -14.61 11.18
CA LEU A 25 -3.96 -14.74 9.88
C LEU A 25 -2.43 -14.78 10.02
N ARG A 26 -1.82 -13.86 10.76
CA ARG A 26 -0.36 -13.83 11.01
C ARG A 26 0.15 -15.07 11.75
N LYS A 27 -0.70 -15.71 12.57
CA LYS A 27 -0.35 -16.95 13.27
C LYS A 27 -0.38 -18.18 12.37
N GLU A 28 -1.32 -18.22 11.42
CA GLU A 28 -1.53 -19.37 10.53
C GLU A 28 -0.69 -19.28 9.25
N PHE A 29 -0.40 -18.06 8.78
CA PHE A 29 0.28 -17.78 7.52
C PHE A 29 1.47 -16.85 7.72
N CYS A 30 2.46 -16.98 6.83
CA CYS A 30 3.48 -15.96 6.63
C CYS A 30 2.80 -14.77 5.92
N LEU A 31 2.52 -13.68 6.65
CA LEU A 31 1.59 -12.63 6.24
C LEU A 31 2.32 -11.35 5.79
N GLY A 32 2.19 -11.03 4.50
CA GLY A 32 2.57 -9.75 3.93
C GLY A 32 1.33 -8.93 3.59
N VAL A 33 1.29 -7.65 3.98
CA VAL A 33 0.17 -6.76 3.70
C VAL A 33 0.60 -5.60 2.82
N TYR A 34 -0.12 -5.42 1.72
CA TYR A 34 -0.05 -4.24 0.86
C TYR A 34 -1.23 -3.33 1.18
N ASN A 35 -0.97 -2.24 1.89
CA ASN A 35 -1.98 -1.27 2.27
C ASN A 35 -2.07 -0.15 1.23
N LEU A 36 -3.27 0.06 0.69
CA LEU A 36 -3.57 1.14 -0.25
C LEU A 36 -4.09 2.40 0.46
N ASN A 37 -4.51 2.26 1.73
CA ASN A 37 -4.95 3.39 2.52
C ASN A 37 -3.75 4.15 3.09
N TYR A 38 -3.95 5.46 3.29
CA TYR A 38 -2.94 6.31 3.95
C TYR A 38 -2.90 6.10 5.47
N ASP A 39 -3.93 5.52 6.05
CA ASP A 39 -4.03 5.24 7.48
C ASP A 39 -3.14 4.06 7.93
N THR A 40 -3.09 3.84 9.24
CA THR A 40 -2.33 2.76 9.88
C THR A 40 -3.17 1.69 10.54
N VAL A 41 -4.42 1.49 10.08
CA VAL A 41 -5.32 0.48 10.68
C VAL A 41 -4.68 -0.92 10.60
N ALA A 42 -4.15 -1.29 9.43
CA ALA A 42 -3.49 -2.57 9.23
C ALA A 42 -2.22 -2.72 10.09
N LEU A 43 -1.38 -1.68 10.11
CA LEU A 43 -0.15 -1.68 10.93
C LEU A 43 -0.45 -1.75 12.43
N SER A 44 -1.51 -1.09 12.88
CA SER A 44 -1.94 -1.12 14.28
C SER A 44 -2.43 -2.51 14.71
N ALA A 45 -3.08 -3.24 13.79
CA ALA A 45 -3.49 -4.63 14.01
C ALA A 45 -2.29 -5.60 13.94
N LEU A 46 -1.29 -5.29 13.13
CA LEU A 46 -0.07 -6.07 12.94
C LEU A 46 1.15 -5.36 13.55
N ASN A 47 1.06 -5.03 14.84
CA ASN A 47 2.12 -4.28 15.50
C ASN A 47 3.49 -4.97 15.34
N GLY A 48 4.52 -4.17 15.04
CA GLY A 48 5.88 -4.63 14.79
C GLY A 48 6.14 -5.19 13.39
N ALA A 49 5.15 -5.25 12.50
CA ALA A 49 5.39 -5.60 11.09
C ALA A 49 6.29 -4.55 10.42
N PHE A 50 7.19 -5.00 9.55
CA PHE A 50 8.14 -4.13 8.87
C PHE A 50 7.43 -3.21 7.85
N THR A 51 7.78 -1.92 7.84
CA THR A 51 7.14 -0.91 6.97
C THR A 51 8.00 -0.50 5.79
N GLY A 52 9.20 -1.08 5.63
CA GLY A 52 10.22 -0.61 4.70
C GLY A 52 11.15 0.45 5.28
N PHE A 53 10.92 0.90 6.52
CA PHE A 53 11.73 1.89 7.22
C PHE A 53 12.43 1.28 8.43
N ASP A 54 13.66 1.69 8.67
CA ASP A 54 14.44 1.26 9.82
C ASP A 54 13.95 1.94 11.12
N ALA A 55 14.54 1.55 12.25
CA ALA A 55 14.20 2.11 13.56
C ALA A 55 14.53 3.62 13.71
N SER A 56 15.32 4.20 12.79
CA SER A 56 15.57 5.64 12.71
C SER A 56 14.56 6.38 11.81
N GLY A 57 13.65 5.63 11.20
CA GLY A 57 12.66 6.09 10.24
C GLY A 57 13.24 6.32 8.84
N GLN A 58 14.46 5.87 8.55
CA GLN A 58 15.02 5.97 7.20
C GLN A 58 14.53 4.83 6.33
N PHE A 59 14.24 5.11 5.06
CA PHE A 59 13.88 4.07 4.12
C PHE A 59 15.07 3.10 3.93
N ALA A 60 14.80 1.81 4.08
CA ALA A 60 15.80 0.75 4.10
C ALA A 60 15.60 -0.20 2.89
N PRO A 61 16.03 0.20 1.67
CA PRO A 61 15.80 -0.57 0.45
C PRO A 61 16.49 -1.93 0.47
N ASP A 62 17.69 -2.03 1.06
CA ASP A 62 18.44 -3.27 1.13
C ASP A 62 17.75 -4.29 2.03
N ASP A 63 17.25 -3.86 3.19
CA ASP A 63 16.47 -4.70 4.12
C ASP A 63 15.20 -5.19 3.42
N MET A 64 14.52 -4.30 2.70
CA MET A 64 13.30 -4.61 1.97
C MET A 64 13.52 -5.57 0.79
N ALA A 65 14.60 -5.38 0.03
CA ALA A 65 14.96 -6.23 -1.09
C ALA A 65 15.32 -7.66 -0.64
N ASN A 66 15.97 -7.78 0.51
CA ASN A 66 16.39 -9.04 1.12
C ASN A 66 15.37 -9.61 2.12
N GLN A 67 14.20 -8.98 2.27
CA GLN A 67 13.15 -9.43 3.18
C GLN A 67 12.60 -10.79 2.72
N MET A 68 13.02 -11.85 3.42
CA MET A 68 12.54 -13.21 3.17
C MET A 68 11.33 -13.58 4.04
N GLU A 69 11.18 -12.93 5.20
CA GLU A 69 10.08 -13.17 6.12
C GLU A 69 8.85 -12.33 5.74
N TRP A 70 7.71 -12.99 5.55
CA TRP A 70 6.45 -12.30 5.31
C TRP A 70 5.88 -11.87 6.67
N ASP A 71 6.29 -10.68 7.08
CA ASP A 71 5.81 -9.99 8.28
C ASP A 71 5.95 -8.48 8.10
N PHE A 72 5.22 -7.95 7.11
CA PHE A 72 5.36 -6.56 6.66
C PHE A 72 4.02 -5.91 6.34
N VAL A 73 3.99 -4.58 6.42
CA VAL A 73 2.90 -3.72 5.95
C VAL A 73 3.50 -2.62 5.08
N TYR A 74 3.39 -2.76 3.76
CA TYR A 74 3.86 -1.76 2.80
C TYR A 74 2.73 -0.85 2.36
N HIS A 75 2.95 0.47 2.51
CA HIS A 75 1.99 1.50 2.18
C HIS A 75 2.20 1.99 0.74
N LEU A 76 1.56 1.32 -0.22
CA LEU A 76 1.77 1.54 -1.66
C LEU A 76 1.45 2.97 -2.10
N HIS A 77 0.49 3.63 -1.44
CA HIS A 77 0.15 5.02 -1.74
C HIS A 77 0.62 6.02 -0.68
N GLY A 78 1.52 5.58 0.20
CA GLY A 78 2.03 6.38 1.31
C GLY A 78 1.21 6.29 2.58
N SER A 79 1.70 6.97 3.61
CA SER A 79 1.21 6.82 4.97
C SER A 79 1.18 8.15 5.71
N VAL A 80 0.22 8.28 6.65
CA VAL A 80 0.18 9.35 7.65
C VAL A 80 1.38 9.38 8.60
N HIS A 81 2.37 8.50 8.46
CA HIS A 81 3.66 8.60 9.15
C HIS A 81 4.82 9.08 8.26
N GLN A 82 4.64 9.21 6.94
CA GLN A 82 5.72 9.61 6.04
C GLN A 82 5.88 11.12 5.97
N THR A 83 7.09 11.65 6.05
CA THR A 83 7.43 13.07 5.84
C THR A 83 8.57 13.19 4.85
N LEU A 84 8.67 14.29 4.12
CA LEU A 84 9.92 14.63 3.42
C LEU A 84 11.00 15.02 4.43
N VAL A 85 12.26 14.77 4.07
CA VAL A 85 13.43 15.27 4.79
C VAL A 85 13.69 16.71 4.37
N GLY A 86 12.92 17.63 4.96
CA GLY A 86 12.92 19.06 4.62
C GLY A 86 11.85 19.44 3.58
N PRO A 87 11.56 20.74 3.45
CA PRO A 87 10.47 21.26 2.61
C PRO A 87 10.60 20.93 1.11
N PHE A 88 11.83 20.70 0.65
CA PHE A 88 12.18 20.33 -0.72
C PHE A 88 12.97 19.01 -0.75
N GLY A 89 12.81 18.19 0.30
CA GLY A 89 13.54 16.94 0.45
C GLY A 89 13.23 15.96 -0.67
N GLU A 90 14.24 15.25 -1.14
CA GLU A 90 14.06 14.17 -2.11
C GLU A 90 13.77 12.82 -1.44
N LYS A 91 14.02 12.72 -0.13
CA LYS A 91 13.87 11.49 0.64
C LYS A 91 12.66 11.57 1.55
N LEU A 92 11.99 10.43 1.71
CA LEU A 92 10.96 10.24 2.71
C LEU A 92 11.54 9.62 3.98
N ARG A 93 10.94 9.97 5.11
CA ARG A 93 11.25 9.46 6.44
C ARG A 93 9.95 9.07 7.15
N TRP A 94 9.99 8.01 7.92
CA TRP A 94 8.93 7.59 8.82
C TRP A 94 9.03 8.34 10.16
N VAL A 95 7.89 8.82 10.66
CA VAL A 95 7.77 9.54 11.94
C VAL A 95 6.62 8.96 12.73
N ASP A 96 6.91 8.36 13.88
CA ASP A 96 5.90 7.72 14.74
C ASP A 96 4.97 8.74 15.41
N ASP A 97 5.52 9.87 15.85
CA ASP A 97 4.72 10.93 16.49
C ASP A 97 3.97 11.76 15.44
N LEU A 98 2.67 11.50 15.30
CA LEU A 98 1.78 12.24 14.40
C LEU A 98 1.58 13.71 14.80
N ASN A 99 2.02 14.12 16.00
CA ASN A 99 2.00 15.52 16.44
C ASN A 99 3.28 16.29 16.07
N ALA A 100 4.29 15.61 15.51
CA ALA A 100 5.50 16.24 15.02
C ALA A 100 5.22 17.19 13.83
N GLU A 101 6.27 17.91 13.43
CA GLU A 101 6.25 18.68 12.19
C GLU A 101 6.45 17.76 10.98
N PHE A 102 5.64 17.98 9.94
CA PHE A 102 5.65 17.21 8.71
C PHE A 102 5.84 18.15 7.52
N ASP A 103 6.74 17.75 6.63
CA ASP A 103 6.93 18.35 5.31
C ASP A 103 6.25 17.45 4.27
N ASP A 104 5.09 17.88 3.77
CA ASP A 104 4.30 17.13 2.77
C ASP A 104 4.59 17.57 1.31
N GLY A 105 5.60 18.42 1.15
CA GLY A 105 6.01 19.02 -0.12
C GLY A 105 5.45 20.42 -0.33
N HIS A 106 6.20 21.26 -1.05
CA HIS A 106 5.76 22.59 -1.44
C HIS A 106 5.37 22.64 -2.92
N ILE A 107 4.13 23.06 -3.17
CA ILE A 107 3.65 23.39 -4.51
C ILE A 107 4.39 24.65 -4.99
N GLY A 108 5.23 24.54 -6.02
CA GLY A 108 5.81 25.69 -6.73
C GLY A 108 7.34 25.78 -6.79
N LEU A 109 8.08 24.88 -6.16
CA LEU A 109 9.56 24.87 -6.19
C LEU A 109 10.12 23.46 -6.40
N SER A 110 9.48 22.66 -7.26
CA SER A 110 10.11 21.41 -7.67
C SER A 110 11.32 21.71 -8.55
N LEU A 111 12.47 21.16 -8.16
CA LEU A 111 13.68 21.11 -8.98
C LEU A 111 13.73 19.84 -9.86
N ASP A 112 12.78 18.91 -9.69
CA ASP A 112 12.69 17.63 -10.39
C ASP A 112 11.75 17.78 -11.59
N TRP A 113 12.32 17.67 -12.79
CA TRP A 113 11.59 17.75 -14.06
C TRP A 113 11.46 16.33 -14.64
N ARG A 114 10.24 15.92 -14.96
CA ARG A 114 9.95 14.59 -15.53
C ARG A 114 9.63 14.69 -17.01
N SER A 115 9.43 13.53 -17.65
CA SER A 115 8.99 13.46 -19.05
C SER A 115 7.82 14.42 -19.28
N ASP A 116 7.89 15.20 -20.36
CA ASP A 116 6.98 16.30 -20.73
C ASP A 116 7.28 17.67 -20.10
N ASP A 117 8.48 17.89 -19.55
CA ASP A 117 8.90 19.17 -18.94
C ASP A 117 7.89 19.68 -17.90
N ARG A 118 7.31 18.77 -17.13
CA ARG A 118 6.41 19.11 -16.03
C ARG A 118 7.17 19.14 -14.72
N PRO A 119 7.00 20.18 -13.89
CA PRO A 119 7.58 20.21 -12.56
C PRO A 119 6.89 19.12 -11.71
N PHE A 120 7.67 18.17 -11.22
CA PHE A 120 7.18 17.05 -10.44
C PHE A 120 7.34 17.33 -8.95
N VAL A 121 6.24 17.59 -8.24
CA VAL A 121 6.30 17.82 -6.80
C VAL A 121 6.25 16.48 -6.07
N ARG A 122 7.33 16.15 -5.35
CA ARG A 122 7.32 15.01 -4.43
C ARG A 122 6.37 15.29 -3.28
N THR A 123 5.49 14.33 -3.02
CA THR A 123 4.53 14.36 -1.93
C THR A 123 4.65 13.09 -1.11
N THR A 124 4.19 13.15 0.13
CA THR A 124 4.16 12.02 1.08
C THR A 124 3.03 11.04 0.83
N LEU A 125 2.07 11.40 -0.04
CA LEU A 125 0.94 10.59 -0.44
C LEU A 125 0.88 10.50 -1.97
N VAL A 126 0.54 9.32 -2.47
CA VAL A 126 0.44 9.01 -3.90
C VAL A 126 -1.00 9.19 -4.37
N ALA A 127 -1.32 10.35 -4.95
CA ALA A 127 -2.69 10.74 -5.28
C ALA A 127 -2.78 11.63 -6.53
N GLY A 128 -3.95 11.66 -7.16
CA GLY A 128 -4.27 12.60 -8.25
C GLY A 128 -3.59 12.28 -9.59
N GLY A 129 -3.45 13.30 -10.44
CA GLY A 129 -3.02 13.14 -11.84
C GLY A 129 -1.54 12.80 -12.07
N PHE A 130 -0.71 12.87 -11.03
CA PHE A 130 0.73 12.53 -11.09
C PHE A 130 1.04 11.18 -10.41
N LYS A 131 0.01 10.35 -10.19
CA LYS A 131 0.12 9.10 -9.45
C LYS A 131 1.23 8.18 -9.98
N LEU A 132 1.32 8.07 -11.30
CA LEU A 132 2.31 7.20 -11.94
C LEU A 132 3.74 7.70 -11.72
N ASP A 133 3.97 9.01 -11.81
CA ASP A 133 5.30 9.59 -11.55
C ASP A 133 5.70 9.43 -10.08
N GLN A 134 4.74 9.55 -9.17
CA GLN A 134 4.98 9.35 -7.74
C GLN A 134 5.35 7.91 -7.40
N LEU A 135 4.77 6.92 -8.10
CA LEU A 135 5.15 5.51 -7.95
C LEU A 135 6.60 5.21 -8.38
N LEU A 136 7.24 6.10 -9.13
CA LEU A 136 8.64 5.95 -9.56
C LEU A 136 9.65 6.49 -8.55
N VAL A 137 9.21 6.99 -7.40
CA VAL A 137 10.05 7.56 -6.35
C VAL A 137 10.08 6.65 -5.14
N GLU A 138 11.23 6.56 -4.48
CA GLU A 138 11.36 5.80 -3.23
C GLU A 138 10.54 6.43 -2.10
N PRO A 139 9.82 5.62 -1.30
CA PRO A 139 9.88 4.14 -1.24
C PRO A 139 8.89 3.43 -2.19
N TYR A 140 8.06 4.17 -2.92
CA TYR A 140 6.92 3.61 -3.66
C TYR A 140 7.35 2.71 -4.81
N SER A 141 8.45 3.05 -5.49
CA SER A 141 9.05 2.20 -6.53
C SER A 141 9.44 0.84 -5.98
N SER A 142 10.11 0.81 -4.82
CA SER A 142 10.44 -0.44 -4.15
C SER A 142 9.18 -1.20 -3.72
N PHE A 143 8.20 -0.53 -3.11
CA PHE A 143 6.94 -1.18 -2.69
C PHE A 143 6.20 -1.81 -3.87
N HIS A 144 6.16 -1.13 -5.01
CA HIS A 144 5.56 -1.66 -6.22
C HIS A 144 6.35 -2.85 -6.79
N ALA A 145 7.68 -2.80 -6.79
CA ALA A 145 8.52 -3.92 -7.20
C ALA A 145 8.31 -5.16 -6.31
N ALA A 146 8.23 -4.94 -4.99
CA ALA A 146 7.91 -6.01 -4.04
C ALA A 146 6.50 -6.57 -4.27
N LEU A 147 5.49 -5.72 -4.52
CA LEU A 147 4.13 -6.19 -4.85
C LEU A 147 4.17 -7.16 -6.02
N VAL A 148 4.83 -6.78 -7.12
CA VAL A 148 4.94 -7.65 -8.30
C VAL A 148 5.60 -8.97 -7.91
N ARG A 149 6.77 -8.95 -7.26
CA ARG A 149 7.48 -10.18 -6.83
C ARG A 149 6.62 -11.07 -5.92
N ASP A 150 5.96 -10.46 -4.94
CA ASP A 150 5.27 -11.19 -3.87
C ASP A 150 3.95 -11.76 -4.36
N VAL A 151 3.23 -11.05 -5.23
CA VAL A 151 2.03 -11.61 -5.89
C VAL A 151 2.42 -12.87 -6.68
N TYR A 152 3.57 -12.91 -7.36
CA TYR A 152 4.05 -14.11 -8.05
C TYR A 152 4.53 -15.22 -7.11
N SER A 153 4.97 -14.89 -5.91
CA SER A 153 5.51 -15.83 -4.92
C SER A 153 4.46 -16.36 -3.95
N ALA A 154 3.35 -15.64 -3.75
CA ALA A 154 2.30 -15.99 -2.79
C ALA A 154 1.69 -17.37 -3.07
N ASP A 155 1.31 -18.09 -2.02
CA ASP A 155 0.52 -19.31 -2.15
C ASP A 155 -0.97 -19.02 -2.22
N ALA A 156 -1.43 -17.94 -1.59
CA ALA A 156 -2.80 -17.47 -1.61
C ALA A 156 -2.86 -15.94 -1.51
N ILE A 157 -3.92 -15.33 -2.04
CA ILE A 157 -4.13 -13.88 -2.02
C ILE A 157 -5.49 -13.57 -1.39
N LEU A 158 -5.50 -12.64 -0.42
CA LEU A 158 -6.70 -12.06 0.17
C LEU A 158 -6.80 -10.58 -0.25
N ILE A 159 -7.93 -10.20 -0.85
CA ILE A 159 -8.22 -8.84 -1.27
C ILE A 159 -9.39 -8.33 -0.42
N GLY A 160 -9.13 -7.38 0.48
CA GLY A 160 -10.13 -6.83 1.39
C GLY A 160 -10.46 -5.37 1.09
N GLY A 161 -11.76 -5.04 0.95
CA GLY A 161 -12.24 -3.65 0.88
C GLY A 161 -11.70 -2.85 -0.30
N TYR A 162 -11.28 -3.52 -1.38
CA TYR A 162 -10.62 -2.89 -2.52
C TYR A 162 -11.56 -2.81 -3.74
N GLY A 163 -11.73 -1.60 -4.27
CA GLY A 163 -12.62 -1.31 -5.40
C GLY A 163 -12.00 -1.51 -6.79
N PHE A 164 -10.76 -2.00 -6.91
CA PHE A 164 -10.07 -2.20 -8.18
C PHE A 164 -9.87 -0.93 -9.03
N GLY A 165 -9.77 0.24 -8.39
CA GLY A 165 -9.54 1.52 -9.07
C GLY A 165 -8.07 1.80 -9.43
N ASP A 166 -7.13 0.97 -8.97
CA ASP A 166 -5.69 1.18 -9.17
C ASP A 166 -5.12 0.25 -10.23
N GLU A 167 -4.91 0.78 -11.43
CA GLU A 167 -4.44 -0.01 -12.58
C GLU A 167 -3.10 -0.71 -12.34
N HIS A 168 -2.17 -0.08 -11.60
CA HIS A 168 -0.87 -0.67 -11.28
C HIS A 168 -0.99 -1.90 -10.38
N VAL A 169 -1.88 -1.87 -9.37
CA VAL A 169 -2.18 -3.03 -8.51
C VAL A 169 -2.90 -4.11 -9.31
N ASN A 170 -3.93 -3.72 -10.07
CA ASN A 170 -4.69 -4.63 -10.91
C ASN A 170 -3.80 -5.36 -11.92
N ARG A 171 -2.84 -4.65 -12.53
CA ARG A 171 -1.89 -5.21 -13.48
C ARG A 171 -0.98 -6.24 -12.82
N ALA A 172 -0.44 -5.95 -11.64
CA ALA A 172 0.39 -6.89 -10.88
C ALA A 172 -0.38 -8.18 -10.57
N LEU A 173 -1.63 -8.05 -10.11
CA LEU A 173 -2.53 -9.18 -9.86
C LEU A 173 -2.82 -9.98 -11.14
N GLN A 174 -3.28 -9.31 -12.21
CA GLN A 174 -3.64 -9.95 -13.48
C GLN A 174 -2.49 -10.76 -14.06
N ASN A 175 -1.29 -10.17 -14.14
CA ASN A 175 -0.13 -10.84 -14.71
C ASN A 175 0.16 -12.17 -13.99
N ALA A 176 0.05 -12.19 -12.65
CA ALA A 176 0.31 -13.38 -11.86
C ALA A 176 -0.78 -14.47 -11.97
N PHE A 177 -2.00 -14.13 -12.38
CA PHE A 177 -3.10 -15.10 -12.55
C PHE A 177 -3.18 -15.66 -13.99
N VAL A 178 -2.69 -14.94 -15.00
CA VAL A 178 -2.75 -15.37 -16.41
C VAL A 178 -1.70 -16.44 -16.72
N GLU A 179 -0.52 -16.37 -16.12
CA GLU A 179 0.65 -17.16 -16.55
C GLU A 179 0.83 -18.52 -15.84
N ARG A 180 -0.13 -18.99 -15.02
CA ARG A 180 0.00 -20.26 -14.27
C ARG A 180 -1.01 -21.32 -14.69
N ASP A 181 -0.49 -22.52 -14.98
CA ASP A 181 -1.28 -23.76 -15.20
C ASP A 181 -2.10 -24.17 -13.97
N ALA A 182 -1.66 -23.79 -12.77
CA ALA A 182 -2.39 -24.00 -11.51
C ALA A 182 -2.93 -22.67 -10.99
N ARG A 183 -4.26 -22.58 -10.81
CA ARG A 183 -4.92 -21.41 -10.26
C ARG A 183 -4.48 -21.16 -8.82
N ARG A 184 -3.89 -20.00 -8.56
CA ARG A 184 -3.63 -19.49 -7.21
C ARG A 184 -4.97 -19.18 -6.52
N PRO A 185 -5.23 -19.69 -5.31
CA PRO A 185 -6.40 -19.30 -4.53
C PRO A 185 -6.42 -17.79 -4.27
N ALA A 186 -7.55 -17.16 -4.61
CA ALA A 186 -7.80 -15.76 -4.34
C ALA A 186 -9.17 -15.61 -3.67
N LEU A 187 -9.22 -14.88 -2.55
CA LEU A 187 -10.45 -14.52 -1.86
C LEU A 187 -10.63 -13.00 -1.92
N VAL A 188 -11.80 -12.55 -2.39
CA VAL A 188 -12.17 -11.13 -2.38
C VAL A 188 -13.26 -10.93 -1.33
N VAL A 189 -13.00 -10.06 -0.37
CA VAL A 189 -13.94 -9.65 0.66
C VAL A 189 -14.23 -8.18 0.46
N ASN A 190 -15.46 -7.86 0.07
CA ASN A 190 -15.88 -6.47 -0.09
C ASN A 190 -17.22 -6.23 0.60
N TRP A 191 -17.46 -4.99 1.01
CA TRP A 191 -18.78 -4.59 1.46
C TRP A 191 -19.66 -4.32 0.24
N SER A 192 -20.80 -5.01 0.17
CA SER A 192 -21.86 -4.70 -0.77
C SER A 192 -23.11 -4.33 0.03
N PRO A 193 -23.75 -3.18 -0.25
CA PRO A 193 -24.98 -2.79 0.46
C PRO A 193 -26.14 -3.78 0.23
N ASP A 194 -26.09 -4.59 -0.83
CA ASP A 194 -27.07 -5.63 -1.16
C ASP A 194 -26.41 -6.80 -1.90
N ASP A 195 -27.09 -7.95 -1.95
CA ASP A 195 -26.72 -9.27 -2.52
C ASP A 195 -26.51 -9.26 -4.06
N GLN A 196 -25.79 -8.26 -4.59
CA GLN A 196 -25.37 -8.22 -5.98
C GLN A 196 -24.09 -9.04 -6.13
N ASP A 197 -24.31 -10.25 -6.63
CA ASP A 197 -23.30 -11.22 -7.01
C ASP A 197 -22.22 -10.58 -7.90
N LEU A 198 -21.06 -10.28 -7.30
CA LEU A 198 -19.88 -9.70 -7.95
C LEU A 198 -19.29 -10.61 -9.04
N THR A 199 -19.77 -11.85 -9.16
CA THR A 199 -19.36 -12.76 -10.25
C THR A 199 -19.99 -12.40 -11.60
N SER A 200 -21.00 -11.54 -11.63
CA SER A 200 -21.78 -11.25 -12.85
C SER A 200 -21.28 -10.06 -13.70
N SER A 201 -20.33 -9.24 -13.23
CA SER A 201 -19.99 -7.97 -13.91
C SER A 201 -18.64 -7.93 -14.66
N ARG A 202 -17.91 -9.04 -14.81
CA ARG A 202 -16.61 -9.03 -15.54
C ARG A 202 -16.30 -10.22 -16.46
N ALA A 203 -17.33 -10.95 -16.94
CA ALA A 203 -17.13 -12.06 -17.88
C ALA A 203 -17.42 -11.75 -19.37
N THR A 204 -17.78 -10.53 -19.77
CA THR A 204 -18.30 -10.27 -21.14
C THR A 204 -17.65 -9.13 -21.93
N HIS A 205 -16.48 -8.63 -21.55
CA HIS A 205 -15.71 -7.77 -22.47
C HIS A 205 -14.22 -8.14 -22.45
N GLY A 206 -13.79 -8.87 -23.48
CA GLY A 206 -12.37 -9.03 -23.79
C GLY A 206 -11.88 -10.41 -24.21
N LEU A 207 -12.70 -11.22 -24.89
CA LEU A 207 -12.22 -12.33 -25.74
C LEU A 207 -13.07 -12.36 -27.00
N ASP A 208 -12.77 -11.46 -27.93
CA ASP A 208 -13.02 -11.61 -29.37
C ASP A 208 -12.46 -10.38 -30.09
N SER A 209 -11.22 -10.53 -30.57
CA SER A 209 -10.64 -10.02 -31.84
C SER A 209 -9.12 -9.92 -31.72
#